data_AF-A0A7C3A165-F1
#
_entry.id   AF-A0A7C3A165-F1
#
_cell.length_a   1.000
_cell.length_b   1.000
_cell.length_c   1.000
_cell.angle_alpha   90.00
_cell.angle_beta   90.00
_cell.angle_gamma   90.00
#
_symmetry.space_group_name_H-M   'P 1'
#
loop_
_entity.id
_entity.type
_entity.pdbx_description
1 polymer ?
#
loop_
_entity_poly.entity_id
_entity_poly.type
_entity_poly.pdbx_seq_one_letter_code
_entity_poly.pdbx_strand_id
1 'polypeptide(L)'
;MQYHRHEAVVVGAGGAGLMAALELSRLVDTAVISKLYPIRSHTGTAQGGIGAALGNLEEDHWEWHMFDTVKGSDYLADQDAVEVMCRDAIDTVYELEHMGLPFSRTPDGRIDQRRFGGHTRNY
;
A
#
# COMPACT_ATOMS: atom_id res chain seq x y z
N MET A 1 28.65 20.06 16.25
CA MET A 1 27.51 19.91 15.32
C MET A 1 28.02 19.13 14.13
N GLN A 2 27.39 18.00 13.79
CA GLN A 2 27.75 17.21 12.61
C GLN A 2 26.78 17.56 11.48
N TYR A 3 27.27 17.57 10.25
CA TYR A 3 26.49 17.85 9.05
C TYR A 3 26.66 16.70 8.06
N HIS A 4 25.54 16.22 7.52
CA HIS A 4 25.48 15.20 6.48
C HIS A 4 24.73 15.78 5.29
N ARG A 5 25.14 15.43 4.07
CA ARG A 5 24.52 15.88 2.83
C ARG A 5 24.08 14.65 2.05
N HIS A 6 22.79 14.61 1.73
CA HIS A 6 22.15 13.60 0.89
C HIS A 6 21.21 14.33 -0.08
N GLU A 7 20.88 13.69 -1.21
CA GLU A 7 19.95 14.23 -2.19
C GLU A 7 18.50 14.08 -1.72
N ALA A 8 18.19 12.97 -1.04
CA ALA A 8 16.92 12.72 -0.38
C ALA A 8 17.11 12.26 1.08
N VAL A 9 16.21 12.72 1.96
CA VAL A 9 16.16 12.26 3.36
C VAL A 9 14.73 11.82 3.68
N VAL A 10 14.56 10.54 3.98
CA VAL A 10 13.28 9.95 4.43
C VAL A 10 13.27 9.90 5.95
N VAL A 11 12.25 10.52 6.56
CA VAL A 11 12.07 10.53 8.02
C VAL A 11 10.97 9.52 8.39
N GLY A 12 11.39 8.33 8.82
CA GLY A 12 10.54 7.21 9.20
C GLY A 12 10.87 5.95 8.42
N ALA A 13 10.98 4.81 9.12
CA ALA A 13 11.28 3.50 8.53
C ALA A 13 10.12 2.49 8.73
N GLY A 14 8.88 2.98 8.60
CA GLY A 14 7.69 2.13 8.44
C GLY A 14 7.46 1.75 6.97
N GLY A 15 6.32 1.13 6.66
CA GLY A 15 6.01 0.68 5.29
C GLY A 15 6.18 1.78 4.23
N ALA A 16 5.52 2.92 4.42
CA ALA A 16 5.61 4.06 3.49
C ALA A 16 7.04 4.59 3.33
N GLY A 17 7.77 4.75 4.45
CA GLY A 17 9.13 5.28 4.42
C GLY A 17 10.13 4.33 3.77
N LEU A 18 10.00 3.02 4.00
CA LEU A 18 10.86 2.03 3.37
C LEU A 18 10.55 1.86 1.87
N MET A 19 9.29 1.91 1.46
CA MET A 19 8.93 1.90 0.04
C MET A 19 9.46 3.15 -0.68
N ALA A 20 9.28 4.34 -0.09
CA ALA A 20 9.82 5.58 -0.64
C ALA A 20 11.36 5.52 -0.73
N ALA A 21 12.03 5.05 0.33
CA ALA A 21 13.48 4.91 0.34
C ALA A 21 13.99 3.89 -0.69
N LEU A 22 13.28 2.77 -0.88
CA LEU A 22 13.61 1.77 -1.89
C LEU A 22 13.62 2.38 -3.29
N GLU A 23 12.56 3.09 -3.68
CA GLU A 23 12.48 3.71 -5.00
C GLU A 23 13.46 4.86 -5.16
N LEU A 24 13.59 5.74 -4.16
CA LEU A 24 14.55 6.86 -4.21
C LEU A 24 16.00 6.38 -4.31
N SER A 25 16.36 5.31 -3.60
CA SER A 25 17.73 4.78 -3.60
C SER A 25 18.21 4.28 -4.97
N ARG A 26 17.29 3.99 -5.89
CA ARG A 26 17.61 3.59 -7.28
C ARG A 26 18.02 4.78 -8.14
N LEU A 27 17.71 6.01 -7.70
CA LEU A 27 17.87 7.24 -8.46
C LEU A 27 18.91 8.18 -7.85
N VAL A 28 18.93 8.30 -6.52
CA VAL A 28 19.68 9.34 -5.80
C VAL A 28 20.23 8.85 -4.45
N ASP A 29 21.26 9.54 -3.94
CA ASP A 29 21.78 9.30 -2.59
C ASP A 29 20.71 9.59 -1.52
N THR A 30 20.26 8.53 -0.84
CA THR A 30 19.08 8.54 0.03
C THR A 30 19.46 8.12 1.44
N ALA A 31 19.19 8.99 2.42
CA ALA A 31 19.26 8.66 3.83
C ALA A 31 17.89 8.33 4.42
N VAL A 32 17.82 7.29 5.26
CA VAL A 32 16.62 6.96 6.05
C VAL A 32 16.93 7.18 7.51
N ILE A 33 16.15 8.03 8.17
CA ILE A 33 16.28 8.32 9.59
C ILE A 33 15.03 7.83 10.30
N SER A 34 15.21 7.01 11.34
CA SER A 34 14.10 6.50 12.14
C SER A 34 14.46 6.51 13.62
N LYS A 35 13.48 6.86 14.46
CA LYS A 35 13.60 6.80 15.92
C LYS A 35 13.54 5.37 16.46
N LEU A 36 13.11 4.41 15.63
CA LEU A 36 13.04 2.99 15.95
C LEU A 36 13.77 2.17 14.89
N TYR A 37 14.23 0.98 15.26
CA TYR A 37 14.69 -0.01 14.29
C TYR A 37 13.53 -0.38 13.32
N PRO A 38 13.74 -0.53 12.00
CA PRO A 38 12.66 -0.52 11.00
C PRO A 38 11.51 -1.51 11.26
N ILE A 39 11.83 -2.76 11.63
CA ILE A 39 10.82 -3.80 11.92
C ILE A 39 10.02 -3.56 13.22
N ARG A 40 10.36 -2.53 14.00
CA ARG A 40 9.61 -2.10 15.19
C ARG A 40 8.62 -0.97 14.90
N SER A 41 8.52 -0.54 13.65
CA SER A 41 7.50 0.41 13.19
C SER A 41 6.09 -0.17 13.36
N HIS A 42 5.10 0.70 13.58
CA HIS A 42 3.72 0.27 13.81
C HIS A 42 3.09 -0.46 12.60
N THR A 43 3.65 -0.32 11.39
CA THR A 43 3.25 -1.14 10.24
C THR A 43 3.23 -2.64 10.55
N GLY A 44 4.15 -3.13 11.37
CA GLY A 44 4.23 -4.54 11.74
C GLY A 44 3.10 -5.06 12.65
N THR A 45 2.22 -4.18 13.15
CA THR A 45 1.06 -4.58 13.96
C THR A 45 -0.22 -4.73 13.15
N ALA A 46 -0.20 -4.42 11.84
CA ALA A 46 -1.34 -4.59 10.96
C ALA A 46 -1.71 -6.08 10.80
N GLN A 47 -2.99 -6.41 10.99
CA GLN A 47 -3.51 -7.78 10.90
C GLN A 47 -4.57 -7.96 9.81
N GLY A 48 -5.15 -6.85 9.33
CA GLY A 48 -6.28 -6.83 8.41
C GLY A 48 -5.93 -7.38 7.03
N GLY A 49 -5.02 -6.71 6.35
CA GLY A 49 -4.72 -6.94 4.94
C GLY A 49 -4.59 -5.60 4.23
N ILE A 50 -4.56 -5.68 2.90
CA ILE A 50 -4.46 -4.53 2.00
C ILE A 50 -5.59 -4.64 0.97
N GLY A 51 -6.30 -3.53 0.73
CA GLY A 51 -7.41 -3.49 -0.21
C GLY A 51 -6.91 -3.26 -1.64
N ALA A 52 -7.25 -4.16 -2.55
CA ALA A 52 -7.00 -4.01 -3.98
C ALA A 52 -8.04 -4.84 -4.76
N ALA A 53 -8.56 -4.25 -5.85
CA ALA A 53 -9.56 -4.89 -6.71
C ALA A 53 -8.89 -5.88 -7.69
N LEU A 54 -8.33 -6.97 -7.16
CA LEU A 54 -7.59 -7.96 -7.95
C LEU A 54 -8.48 -8.88 -8.79
N GLY A 55 -9.76 -9.01 -8.42
CA GLY A 55 -10.69 -9.90 -9.11
C GLY A 55 -10.35 -11.39 -9.02
N ASN A 56 -9.60 -11.85 -8.01
CA ASN A 56 -9.08 -13.23 -7.97
C ASN A 56 -10.12 -14.28 -7.53
N LEU A 57 -11.09 -13.88 -6.69
CA LEU A 57 -12.16 -14.75 -6.16
C LEU A 57 -13.53 -14.45 -6.78
N GLU A 58 -13.85 -13.18 -6.95
CA GLU A 58 -15.06 -12.66 -7.54
C GLU A 58 -14.65 -11.51 -8.47
N GLU A 59 -15.45 -11.19 -9.48
CA GLU A 59 -15.23 -9.99 -10.31
C GLU A 59 -15.16 -8.75 -9.43
N ASP A 60 -14.20 -7.87 -9.71
CA ASP A 60 -13.97 -6.64 -8.98
C ASP A 60 -13.41 -5.56 -9.91
N HIS A 61 -13.68 -4.30 -9.60
CA HIS A 61 -13.27 -3.14 -10.40
C HIS A 61 -12.77 -2.03 -9.46
N TRP A 62 -11.73 -1.30 -9.87
CA TRP A 62 -11.14 -0.26 -9.00
C TRP A 62 -12.10 0.91 -8.78
N GLU A 63 -13.04 1.15 -9.71
CA GLU A 63 -14.11 2.14 -9.60
C GLU A 63 -15.04 1.83 -8.43
N TRP A 64 -15.29 0.55 -8.18
CA TRP A 64 -16.05 0.11 -7.02
C TRP A 64 -15.28 0.52 -5.76
N HIS A 65 -14.04 0.04 -5.62
CA HIS A 65 -13.18 0.41 -4.50
C HIS A 65 -13.07 1.94 -4.28
N MET A 66 -13.01 2.72 -5.36
CA MET A 66 -13.04 4.19 -5.31
C MET A 66 -14.33 4.72 -4.68
N PHE A 67 -15.51 4.29 -5.16
CA PHE A 67 -16.76 4.79 -4.58
C PHE A 67 -16.94 4.37 -3.13
N ASP A 68 -16.56 3.14 -2.73
CA ASP A 68 -16.62 2.73 -1.32
C ASP A 68 -15.69 3.60 -0.46
N THR A 69 -14.53 4.00 -1.00
CA THR A 69 -13.59 4.88 -0.30
C THR A 69 -14.15 6.30 -0.19
N VAL A 70 -14.71 6.88 -1.26
CA VAL A 70 -15.32 8.22 -1.25
C VAL A 70 -16.50 8.25 -0.28
N LYS A 71 -17.41 7.28 -0.38
CA LYS A 71 -18.55 7.15 0.53
C LYS A 71 -18.09 6.92 1.98
N GLY A 72 -17.11 6.05 2.19
CA GLY A 72 -16.57 5.73 3.51
C GLY A 72 -15.84 6.90 4.17
N SER A 73 -15.30 7.83 3.37
CA SER A 73 -14.71 9.08 3.84
C SER A 73 -15.74 10.14 4.26
N ASP A 74 -17.05 9.81 4.19
CA ASP A 74 -18.14 10.77 4.35
C ASP A 74 -18.04 11.94 3.37
N TYR A 75 -17.63 11.64 2.13
CA TYR A 75 -17.41 12.59 1.04
C TYR A 75 -16.39 13.70 1.34
N LEU A 76 -15.51 13.50 2.31
CA LEU A 76 -14.45 14.45 2.66
C LEU A 76 -13.11 14.15 1.96
N ALA A 77 -12.95 12.98 1.34
CA ALA A 77 -11.74 12.66 0.61
C ALA A 77 -11.63 13.43 -0.71
N ASP A 78 -10.40 13.84 -1.03
CA ASP A 78 -10.02 14.35 -2.34
C ASP A 78 -10.10 13.21 -3.36
N GLN A 79 -11.06 13.28 -4.27
CA GLN A 79 -11.41 12.14 -5.14
C GLN A 79 -10.31 11.81 -6.16
N ASP A 80 -9.50 12.80 -6.56
CA ASP A 80 -8.34 12.60 -7.42
C ASP A 80 -7.25 11.76 -6.72
N ALA A 81 -7.01 12.00 -5.43
CA ALA A 81 -6.11 11.17 -4.64
C ALA A 81 -6.66 9.75 -4.45
N VAL A 82 -7.97 9.61 -4.22
CA VAL A 82 -8.62 8.29 -4.10
C VAL A 82 -8.55 7.51 -5.41
N GLU A 83 -8.79 8.16 -6.55
CA GLU A 83 -8.70 7.55 -7.88
C GLU A 83 -7.32 6.93 -8.11
N VAL A 84 -6.26 7.72 -7.87
CA VAL A 84 -4.87 7.24 -7.98
C VAL A 84 -4.64 6.06 -7.04
N MET A 85 -5.03 6.19 -5.78
CA MET A 85 -4.84 5.13 -4.78
C MET A 85 -5.53 3.81 -5.18
N CYS A 86 -6.80 3.86 -5.59
CA CYS A 86 -7.58 2.67 -5.89
C CYS A 86 -7.14 1.99 -7.20
N ARG A 87 -6.75 2.78 -8.20
CA ARG A 87 -6.23 2.27 -9.48
C ARG A 87 -4.85 1.63 -9.28
N ASP A 88 -3.93 2.33 -8.64
CA ASP A 88 -2.54 1.89 -8.47
C ASP A 88 -2.42 0.76 -7.42
N ALA A 89 -3.41 0.58 -6.55
CA ALA A 89 -3.43 -0.49 -5.55
C ALA A 89 -3.27 -1.89 -6.16
N ILE A 90 -3.78 -2.12 -7.38
CA ILE A 90 -3.69 -3.41 -8.07
C ILE A 90 -2.22 -3.74 -8.36
N ASP A 91 -1.53 -2.85 -9.06
CA ASP A 91 -0.12 -3.03 -9.43
C ASP A 91 0.77 -3.03 -8.19
N THR A 92 0.48 -2.18 -7.20
CA THR A 92 1.22 -2.12 -5.92
C THR A 92 1.17 -3.46 -5.18
N VAL A 93 0.02 -4.13 -5.15
CA VAL A 93 -0.11 -5.43 -4.47
C VAL A 93 0.66 -6.52 -5.22
N TYR A 94 0.64 -6.53 -6.55
CA TYR A 94 1.46 -7.46 -7.32
C TYR A 94 2.96 -7.16 -7.21
N GLU A 95 3.37 -5.91 -7.11
CA GLU A 95 4.77 -5.54 -6.84
C GLU A 95 5.24 -6.15 -5.51
N LEU A 96 4.44 -6.00 -4.44
CA LEU A 96 4.76 -6.62 -3.16
C LEU A 96 4.86 -8.15 -3.25
N GLU A 97 4.00 -8.80 -4.05
CA GLU A 97 4.06 -10.24 -4.29
C GLU A 97 5.37 -10.62 -4.99
N HIS A 98 5.77 -9.89 -6.04
CA HIS A 98 7.02 -10.11 -6.77
C HIS A 98 8.27 -9.79 -5.91
N MET A 99 8.15 -8.91 -4.92
CA MET A 99 9.18 -8.68 -3.89
C MET A 99 9.29 -9.83 -2.87
N GLY A 100 8.39 -10.81 -2.93
CA GLY A 100 8.39 -12.01 -2.09
C GLY A 100 7.46 -11.94 -0.88
N LEU A 101 6.48 -11.02 -0.85
CA LEU A 101 5.51 -10.97 0.24
C LEU A 101 4.64 -12.25 0.22
N PRO A 102 4.59 -13.02 1.32
CA PRO A 102 3.96 -14.34 1.34
C PRO A 102 2.44 -14.24 1.53
N PHE A 103 1.73 -13.72 0.53
CA PHE A 103 0.27 -13.74 0.52
C PHE A 103 -0.28 -15.17 0.60
N SER A 104 -1.38 -15.33 1.34
CA SER A 104 -2.22 -16.53 1.28
C SER A 104 -2.67 -16.77 -0.16
N ARG A 105 -2.91 -18.05 -0.50
CA ARG A 105 -3.17 -18.46 -1.88
C ARG A 105 -4.52 -19.14 -2.04
N THR A 106 -5.15 -18.88 -3.16
CA THR A 106 -6.30 -19.64 -3.65
C THR A 106 -5.85 -21.06 -4.08
N PRO A 107 -6.77 -22.01 -4.29
CA PRO A 107 -6.42 -23.36 -4.76
C PRO A 107 -5.67 -23.39 -6.10
N ASP A 108 -5.84 -22.37 -6.94
CA ASP A 108 -5.17 -22.19 -8.23
C ASP A 108 -3.94 -21.26 -8.17
N GLY A 109 -3.50 -20.86 -6.97
CA GLY A 109 -2.21 -20.20 -6.75
C GLY A 109 -2.21 -18.67 -6.87
N ARG A 110 -3.36 -18.04 -7.12
CA ARG A 110 -3.50 -16.58 -7.07
C ARG A 110 -3.51 -16.07 -5.62
N ILE A 111 -3.37 -14.76 -5.44
CA ILE A 111 -3.50 -14.11 -4.13
C ILE A 111 -4.94 -14.29 -3.63
N ASP A 112 -5.09 -14.88 -2.45
CA ASP A 112 -6.38 -15.04 -1.79
C ASP A 112 -6.91 -13.72 -1.23
N GLN A 113 -8.22 -13.49 -1.33
CA GLN A 113 -8.89 -12.27 -0.88
C GLN A 113 -9.95 -12.59 0.18
N ARG A 114 -10.19 -11.68 1.13
CA ARG A 114 -11.26 -11.85 2.13
C ARG A 114 -12.16 -10.64 2.17
N ARG A 115 -13.42 -10.86 2.55
CA ARG A 115 -14.36 -9.78 2.80
C ARG A 115 -13.88 -8.93 3.98
N PHE A 116 -14.02 -7.62 3.86
CA PHE A 116 -13.72 -6.65 4.90
C PHE A 116 -14.85 -5.61 4.99
N GLY A 117 -14.97 -4.93 6.13
CA GLY A 117 -16.07 -3.99 6.36
C GLY A 117 -16.08 -2.84 5.37
N GLY A 118 -17.25 -2.46 4.87
CA GLY A 118 -17.42 -1.29 4.00
C GLY A 118 -17.14 -1.51 2.51
N HIS A 119 -16.77 -2.72 2.09
CA HIS A 119 -16.61 -3.05 0.67
C HIS A 119 -17.90 -3.66 0.09
N THR A 120 -18.33 -3.14 -1.06
CA THR A 120 -19.54 -3.54 -1.78
C THR A 120 -19.18 -3.87 -3.25
N ARG A 121 -20.17 -4.25 -4.09
CA ARG A 121 -19.99 -4.40 -5.56
C ARG A 121 -21.21 -3.89 -6.35
N ASN A 122 -21.04 -3.51 -7.62
CA ASN A 122 -22.10 -3.08 -8.57
C ASN A 122 -22.91 -1.84 -8.14
N TYR A 123 -22.28 -0.66 -8.06
CA TYR A 123 -22.93 0.61 -7.70
C TYR A 123 -22.38 1.77 -8.53
#